data_AF-A0A9D0XZG6-F1
#
_entry.id   AF-A0A9D0XZG6-F1
#
_cell.length_a   1.000
_cell.length_b   1.000
_cell.length_c   1.000
_cell.angle_alpha   90.00
_cell.angle_beta   90.00
_cell.angle_gamma   90.00
#
_symmetry.space_group_name_H-M   'P 1'
#
loop_
_entity.id
_entity.type
_entity.pdbx_description
1 polymer ?
#
loop_
_entity_poly.entity_id
_entity_poly.type
_entity_poly.pdbx_seq_one_letter_code
_entity_poly.pdbx_strand_id
1 'polypeptide(L)'
;MKERIYTIPINEAFDQDSECPLCICETKLEDDALRYFVGPAMMEPDCRIETNRTGFCAEHFNKLYNLQKDRLPLALVIDTHLTEQIEKLGNIYKKHEKSLKSMYERGVFEALSETIKGKNSAAGKAIDEIVGKLKELKNTCAVCDKMGNNMDKLIDNTLFLYKKEPEFKKKFLNSKGFCLKHLEALLEKAREEFSPAAQAEFVVDLFTLELKELSRVQEDVNYFTKMFDYRNAGADWKNSRDAVPRSIEKIAGAMGLKR
;
A
#
# COMPACT_ATOMS: atom_id res chain seq x y z
N MET A 1 18.49 -9.17 19.29
CA MET A 1 17.18 -9.39 19.97
C MET A 1 15.98 -8.80 19.20
N LYS A 2 16.05 -8.70 17.86
CA LYS A 2 15.00 -8.10 16.99
C LYS A 2 13.99 -9.13 16.43
N GLU A 3 14.35 -10.41 16.42
CA GLU A 3 13.58 -11.48 15.76
C GLU A 3 12.26 -11.83 16.48
N ARG A 4 12.11 -11.56 17.79
CA ARG A 4 10.94 -12.02 18.57
C ARG A 4 9.72 -11.09 18.58
N ILE A 5 9.81 -9.88 18.01
CA ILE A 5 8.71 -8.91 18.11
C ILE A 5 7.56 -9.29 17.16
N TYR A 6 7.87 -9.86 16.00
CA TYR A 6 6.87 -10.16 14.97
C TYR A 6 6.38 -11.62 15.00
N THR A 7 6.99 -12.51 15.77
CA THR A 7 6.63 -13.94 15.75
C THR A 7 5.22 -14.22 16.28
N ILE A 8 4.79 -13.49 17.32
CA ILE A 8 3.45 -13.59 17.88
C ILE A 8 2.39 -13.14 16.87
N PRO A 9 2.42 -11.91 16.32
CA PRO A 9 1.39 -11.47 15.39
C PRO A 9 1.35 -12.29 14.10
N ILE A 10 2.48 -12.83 13.65
CA ILE A 10 2.52 -13.76 12.51
C ILE A 10 1.77 -15.05 12.88
N ASN A 11 2.09 -15.70 14.00
CA ASN A 11 1.41 -16.93 14.41
C ASN A 11 -0.10 -16.73 14.58
N GLU A 12 -0.52 -15.66 15.25
CA GLU A 12 -1.94 -15.32 15.41
C GLU A 12 -2.65 -15.11 14.07
N ALA A 13 -1.96 -14.60 13.05
CA ALA A 13 -2.54 -14.42 11.73
C ALA A 13 -2.72 -15.76 11.00
N PHE A 14 -1.77 -16.69 11.13
CA PHE A 14 -1.88 -18.03 10.55
C PHE A 14 -2.92 -18.91 11.26
N ASP A 15 -3.27 -18.59 12.51
CA ASP A 15 -4.32 -19.29 13.26
C ASP A 15 -5.75 -18.80 12.91
N GLN A 16 -5.87 -17.71 12.13
CA GLN A 16 -7.15 -17.17 11.68
C GLN A 16 -7.56 -17.70 10.31
N ASP A 17 -8.87 -17.93 10.12
CA ASP A 17 -9.40 -18.32 8.82
C ASP A 17 -9.39 -17.14 7.83
N SER A 18 -8.38 -17.09 6.97
CA SER A 18 -8.18 -16.01 5.99
C SER A 18 -7.58 -16.54 4.69
N GLU A 19 -7.84 -15.85 3.58
CA GLU A 19 -7.23 -16.15 2.27
C GLU A 19 -5.74 -15.80 2.20
N CYS A 20 -5.27 -14.95 3.13
CA CYS A 20 -3.88 -14.53 3.24
C CYS A 20 -3.59 -14.06 4.69
N PRO A 21 -2.83 -14.83 5.49
CA PRO A 21 -2.44 -14.41 6.84
C PRO A 21 -1.66 -13.10 6.87
N LEU A 22 -0.81 -12.86 5.85
CA LEU A 22 -0.01 -11.63 5.77
C LEU A 22 -0.86 -10.38 5.54
N CYS A 23 -2.04 -10.51 4.92
CA CYS A 23 -3.00 -9.41 4.82
C CYS A 23 -3.54 -9.02 6.21
N ILE A 24 -3.76 -9.98 7.12
CA ILE A 24 -4.19 -9.66 8.50
C ILE A 24 -3.10 -8.85 9.20
N CYS A 25 -1.85 -9.28 9.07
CA CYS A 25 -0.72 -8.56 9.62
C CYS A 25 -0.60 -7.15 9.03
N GLU A 26 -0.76 -7.01 7.71
CA GLU A 26 -0.72 -5.73 7.01
C GLU A 26 -1.83 -4.79 7.50
N THR A 27 -3.06 -5.27 7.62
CA THR A 27 -4.18 -4.46 8.14
C THR A 27 -3.93 -4.02 9.59
N LYS A 28 -3.40 -4.90 10.45
CA LYS A 28 -3.03 -4.52 11.83
C LYS A 28 -1.95 -3.44 11.84
N LEU A 29 -0.91 -3.58 11.02
CA LEU A 29 0.17 -2.58 10.89
C LEU A 29 -0.35 -1.25 10.35
N GLU A 30 -1.29 -1.28 9.42
CA GLU A 30 -1.97 -0.08 8.92
C GLU A 30 -2.77 0.60 10.02
N ASP A 31 -3.63 -0.13 10.73
CA ASP A 31 -4.44 0.41 11.83
C ASP A 31 -3.57 1.04 12.92
N ASP A 32 -2.47 0.39 13.29
CA ASP A 32 -1.52 0.91 14.27
C ASP A 32 -0.79 2.16 13.75
N ALA A 33 -0.40 2.19 12.48
CA ALA A 33 0.20 3.36 11.85
C ALA A 33 -0.78 4.53 11.78
N LEU A 34 -2.04 4.28 11.39
CA LEU A 34 -3.08 5.30 11.37
C LEU A 34 -3.28 5.87 12.78
N ARG A 35 -3.46 5.02 13.81
CA ARG A 35 -3.61 5.46 15.20
C ARG A 35 -2.38 6.21 15.72
N TYR A 36 -1.19 5.86 15.28
CA TYR A 36 0.04 6.58 15.61
C TYR A 36 -0.01 8.02 15.09
N PHE A 37 -0.32 8.22 13.80
CA PHE A 37 -0.32 9.54 13.15
C PHE A 37 -1.51 10.45 13.49
N VAL A 38 -2.49 9.99 14.26
CA VAL A 38 -3.53 10.85 14.83
C VAL A 38 -3.69 10.70 16.34
N GLY A 39 -2.74 10.00 16.97
CA GLY A 39 -2.68 9.77 18.41
C GLY A 39 -1.69 10.71 19.11
N PRO A 40 -1.29 10.38 20.36
CA PRO A 40 -0.37 11.21 21.14
C PRO A 40 0.99 11.45 20.48
N ALA A 41 1.43 10.53 19.61
CA ALA A 41 2.69 10.66 18.89
C ALA A 41 2.73 11.88 17.95
N MET A 42 1.58 12.42 17.53
CA MET A 42 1.53 13.70 16.81
C MET A 42 2.03 14.89 17.62
N MET A 43 2.23 14.75 18.93
CA MET A 43 2.87 15.77 19.76
C MET A 43 4.40 15.73 19.66
N GLU A 44 4.98 14.67 19.09
CA GLU A 44 6.42 14.52 18.90
C GLU A 44 6.90 15.34 17.67
N PRO A 45 7.98 16.13 17.80
CA PRO A 45 8.50 16.93 16.70
C PRO A 45 8.86 16.11 15.45
N ASP A 46 9.46 14.93 15.64
CA ASP A 46 9.92 14.08 14.53
C ASP A 46 8.76 13.60 13.66
N CYS A 47 7.66 13.17 14.30
CA CYS A 47 6.44 12.77 13.61
C CYS A 47 5.84 13.93 12.82
N ARG A 48 5.83 15.15 13.38
CA ARG A 48 5.33 16.35 12.69
C ARG A 48 6.19 16.71 11.48
N ILE A 49 7.51 16.71 11.63
CA ILE A 49 8.43 17.04 10.54
C ILE A 49 8.24 16.07 9.36
N GLU A 50 8.09 14.78 9.66
CA GLU A 50 7.80 13.77 8.66
C GLU A 50 6.47 14.04 7.95
N THR A 51 5.36 14.15 8.69
CA THR A 51 4.02 14.33 8.11
C THR A 51 3.87 15.65 7.34
N ASN A 52 4.53 16.72 7.79
CA ASN A 52 4.52 18.00 7.08
C ASN A 52 5.17 17.85 5.70
N ARG A 53 6.27 17.09 5.62
CA ARG A 53 7.01 16.89 4.38
C ARG A 53 6.29 15.95 3.42
N THR A 54 5.85 14.78 3.89
CA THR A 54 5.36 13.67 3.04
C THR A 54 3.85 13.64 2.88
N GLY A 55 3.09 14.15 3.86
CA GLY A 55 1.63 14.04 3.90
C GLY A 55 1.16 12.58 3.93
N PHE A 56 -0.05 12.37 3.40
CA PHE A 56 -0.66 11.05 3.26
C PHE A 56 -1.18 10.84 1.83
N CYS A 57 -1.25 9.59 1.39
CA CYS A 57 -1.88 9.26 0.11
C CYS A 57 -3.41 9.42 0.20
N ALA A 58 -4.10 9.42 -0.94
CA ALA A 58 -5.55 9.57 -0.98
C ALA A 58 -6.29 8.51 -0.15
N GLU A 59 -5.80 7.27 -0.17
CA GLU A 59 -6.38 6.17 0.62
C GLU A 59 -6.19 6.41 2.13
N HIS A 60 -4.98 6.76 2.57
CA HIS A 60 -4.71 7.00 3.99
C HIS A 60 -5.37 8.28 4.51
N PHE A 61 -5.52 9.33 3.70
CA PHE A 61 -6.37 10.47 4.08
C PHE A 61 -7.82 10.03 4.31
N ASN A 62 -8.37 9.19 3.43
CA ASN A 62 -9.73 8.66 3.60
C ASN A 62 -9.85 7.84 4.89
N LYS A 63 -8.91 6.93 5.14
CA LYS A 63 -8.89 6.09 6.37
C LYS A 63 -8.71 6.94 7.62
N LEU A 64 -7.75 7.86 7.67
CA LEU A 64 -7.54 8.78 8.79
C LEU A 64 -8.78 9.62 9.10
N TYR A 65 -9.44 10.12 8.05
CA TYR A 65 -10.70 10.83 8.19
C TYR A 65 -11.79 9.90 8.75
N ASN A 66 -11.94 8.68 8.25
CA ASN A 66 -13.01 7.80 8.74
C ASN A 66 -12.70 7.12 10.09
N LEU A 67 -11.45 7.14 10.55
CA LEU A 67 -11.01 6.50 11.79
C LEU A 67 -11.46 7.25 13.06
N GLN A 68 -11.43 8.58 13.08
CA GLN A 68 -11.66 9.37 14.29
C GLN A 68 -13.03 10.04 14.34
N LYS A 69 -13.65 10.00 15.53
CA LYS A 69 -14.80 10.87 15.85
C LYS A 69 -14.37 12.34 16.02
N ASP A 70 -13.21 12.57 16.62
CA ASP A 70 -12.60 13.89 16.76
C ASP A 70 -11.78 14.23 15.51
N ARG A 71 -11.95 15.44 14.99
CA ARG A 71 -11.29 15.92 13.76
C ARG A 71 -10.02 16.70 14.04
N LEU A 72 -9.81 17.12 15.28
CA LEU A 72 -8.73 18.04 15.63
C LEU A 72 -7.34 17.49 15.31
N PRO A 73 -6.96 16.23 15.64
CA PRO A 73 -5.61 15.74 15.38
C PRO A 73 -5.27 15.76 13.89
N LEU A 74 -6.18 15.26 13.04
CA LEU A 74 -6.00 15.28 11.58
C LEU A 74 -5.97 16.71 11.03
N ALA A 75 -6.81 17.62 11.54
CA ALA A 75 -6.82 19.02 11.10
C ALA A 75 -5.48 19.72 11.37
N LEU A 76 -4.84 19.47 12.52
CA LEU A 76 -3.53 20.00 12.86
C LEU A 76 -2.43 19.49 11.91
N VAL A 77 -2.50 18.22 11.51
CA VAL A 77 -1.56 17.66 10.53
C VAL A 77 -1.76 18.30 9.16
N ILE A 78 -3.02 18.49 8.75
CA ILE A 78 -3.36 19.11 7.47
C ILE A 78 -2.88 20.57 7.43
N ASP A 79 -3.12 21.34 8.49
CA ASP A 79 -2.72 22.75 8.57
C ASP A 79 -1.21 22.94 8.39
N THR A 80 -0.43 22.15 9.13
CA THR A 80 1.03 22.19 9.07
C THR A 80 1.60 21.64 7.77
N HIS A 81 0.99 20.59 7.20
CA HIS A 81 1.31 20.11 5.87
C HIS A 81 1.03 21.14 4.77
N LEU A 82 -0.14 21.80 4.80
CA LEU A 82 -0.49 22.85 3.84
C LEU A 82 0.46 24.03 3.94
N THR A 83 0.83 24.45 5.15
CA THR A 83 1.83 25.50 5.38
C THR A 83 3.16 25.17 4.69
N GLU A 84 3.66 23.95 4.89
CA GLU A 84 4.89 23.46 4.25
C GLU A 84 4.79 23.43 2.71
N GLN A 85 3.65 22.99 2.16
CA GLN A 85 3.45 22.94 0.70
C GLN A 85 3.29 24.35 0.10
N ILE A 86 2.63 25.27 0.78
CA ILE A 86 2.53 26.68 0.38
C ILE A 86 3.92 27.30 0.31
N GLU A 87 4.78 27.04 1.30
CA GLU A 87 6.15 27.52 1.28
C GLU A 87 6.95 26.94 0.10
N LYS A 88 6.92 25.62 -0.08
CA LYS A 88 7.67 24.93 -1.17
C LYS A 88 7.21 25.36 -2.55
N LEU A 89 5.91 25.32 -2.83
CA LEU A 89 5.35 25.74 -4.12
C LEU A 89 5.51 27.25 -4.33
N GLY A 90 5.35 28.04 -3.26
CA GLY A 90 5.58 29.48 -3.28
C GLY A 90 7.01 29.85 -3.62
N ASN A 91 8.00 29.10 -3.11
CA ASN A 91 9.42 29.30 -3.42
C ASN A 91 9.73 28.96 -4.89
N ILE A 92 9.15 27.88 -5.43
CA ILE A 92 9.26 27.54 -6.85
C ILE A 92 8.65 28.65 -7.70
N TYR A 93 7.45 29.14 -7.33
CA TYR A 93 6.81 30.25 -8.04
C TYR A 93 7.65 31.54 -7.99
N LYS A 94 8.11 31.96 -6.80
CA LYS A 94 8.95 33.16 -6.60
C LYS A 94 10.23 33.12 -7.42
N LYS A 95 10.86 31.95 -7.57
CA LYS A 95 12.05 31.74 -8.40
C LYS A 95 11.80 32.11 -9.87
N HIS A 96 10.60 31.85 -10.38
CA HIS A 96 10.23 32.12 -11.77
C HIS A 96 9.35 33.37 -11.96
N GLU A 97 8.89 33.98 -10.86
CA GLU A 97 7.87 35.03 -10.83
C GLU A 97 8.19 36.22 -11.74
N LYS A 98 9.42 36.76 -11.67
CA LYS A 98 9.82 37.92 -12.49
C LYS A 98 9.76 37.59 -13.98
N SER A 99 10.24 36.40 -14.36
CA SER A 99 10.22 35.95 -15.75
C SER A 99 8.78 35.75 -16.23
N LEU A 100 7.95 35.08 -15.42
CA LEU A 100 6.53 34.84 -15.72
C LEU A 100 5.74 36.14 -15.88
N LYS A 101 5.90 37.10 -14.94
CA LYS A 101 5.23 38.41 -14.99
C LYS A 101 5.67 39.21 -16.21
N SER A 102 6.98 39.23 -16.51
CA SER A 102 7.48 39.93 -17.70
C SER A 102 6.94 39.36 -19.01
N MET A 103 6.75 38.04 -19.09
CA MET A 103 6.15 37.37 -20.24
C MET A 103 4.65 37.67 -20.36
N TYR A 104 3.94 37.68 -19.22
CA TYR A 104 2.52 38.04 -19.17
C TYR A 104 2.27 39.48 -19.62
N GLU A 105 3.09 40.43 -19.15
CA GLU A 105 2.96 41.86 -19.47
C GLU A 105 3.31 42.19 -20.92
N ARG A 106 4.22 41.44 -21.55
CA ARG A 106 4.67 41.72 -22.93
C ARG A 106 3.69 41.28 -24.02
N GLY A 107 2.71 40.43 -23.70
CA GLY A 107 1.69 40.00 -24.65
C GLY A 107 2.25 39.41 -25.96
N VAL A 108 1.36 39.22 -26.95
CA VAL A 108 1.47 38.42 -28.19
C VAL A 108 2.77 38.60 -29.02
N PHE A 109 3.58 39.63 -28.80
CA PHE A 109 4.76 39.96 -29.60
C PHE A 109 5.94 38.98 -29.45
N GLU A 110 6.09 38.29 -28.30
CA GLU A 110 7.11 37.25 -28.09
C GLU A 110 6.62 35.81 -28.32
N ALA A 111 5.31 35.58 -28.51
CA ALA A 111 4.74 34.25 -28.76
C ALA A 111 5.31 33.58 -30.03
N LEU A 112 5.68 34.41 -31.02
CA LEU A 112 6.32 33.97 -32.26
C LEU A 112 7.79 33.51 -32.05
N SER A 113 8.49 34.08 -31.07
CA SER A 113 9.86 33.73 -30.65
C SER A 113 9.87 32.50 -29.73
N GLU A 114 8.86 32.35 -28.88
CA GLU A 114 8.72 31.22 -27.96
C GLU A 114 8.30 29.91 -28.63
N THR A 115 7.59 29.98 -29.77
CA THR A 115 7.28 28.80 -30.59
C THR A 115 8.57 28.09 -31.06
N ILE A 116 9.68 28.83 -31.17
CA ILE A 116 11.01 28.30 -31.51
C ILE A 116 11.75 27.73 -30.28
N LYS A 117 11.41 28.15 -29.05
CA LYS A 117 12.06 27.69 -27.80
C LYS A 117 11.37 26.53 -27.11
N GLY A 118 10.09 26.25 -27.41
CA GLY A 118 9.37 25.08 -26.89
C GLY A 118 9.53 24.89 -25.37
N LYS A 119 9.82 23.65 -24.92
CA LYS A 119 10.02 23.28 -23.50
C LYS A 119 11.10 24.10 -22.75
N ASN A 120 11.95 24.86 -23.45
CA ASN A 120 12.98 25.70 -22.82
C ASN A 120 12.51 27.10 -22.42
N SER A 121 11.23 27.46 -22.59
CA SER A 121 10.68 28.71 -22.08
C SER A 121 10.69 28.76 -20.56
N ALA A 122 10.71 29.96 -19.98
CA ALA A 122 10.69 30.13 -18.53
C ALA A 122 9.39 29.59 -17.91
N ALA A 123 8.27 29.74 -18.61
CA ALA A 123 7.00 29.14 -18.24
C ALA A 123 7.06 27.60 -18.26
N GLY A 124 7.65 27.00 -19.30
CA GLY A 124 7.84 25.55 -19.39
C GLY A 124 8.65 25.00 -18.22
N LYS A 125 9.78 25.64 -17.89
CA LYS A 125 10.62 25.25 -16.74
C LYS A 125 9.90 25.37 -15.40
N ALA A 126 9.12 26.43 -15.19
CA ALA A 126 8.33 26.61 -13.98
C ALA A 126 7.26 25.50 -13.84
N ILE A 127 6.56 25.18 -14.94
CA ILE A 127 5.59 24.10 -14.99
C ILE A 127 6.26 22.76 -14.68
N ASP A 128 7.40 22.46 -15.32
CA ASP A 128 8.12 21.20 -15.11
C ASP A 128 8.59 21.04 -13.65
N GLU A 129 9.09 22.12 -13.02
CA GLU A 129 9.51 22.09 -11.60
C GLU A 129 8.32 21.90 -10.65
N ILE A 130 7.19 22.59 -10.89
CA ILE A 130 5.96 22.41 -10.11
C ILE A 130 5.40 21.00 -10.28
N VAL A 131 5.26 20.53 -11.52
CA VAL A 131 4.76 19.18 -11.84
C VAL A 131 5.69 18.12 -11.24
N GLY A 132 7.00 18.32 -11.30
CA GLY A 132 7.98 17.46 -10.64
C GLY A 132 7.71 17.37 -9.14
N LYS A 133 7.49 18.51 -8.47
CA LYS A 133 7.19 18.53 -7.04
C LYS A 133 5.85 17.88 -6.68
N LEU A 134 4.82 18.10 -7.49
CA LEU A 134 3.50 17.48 -7.30
C LEU A 134 3.55 15.95 -7.52
N LYS A 135 4.37 15.47 -8.46
CA LYS A 135 4.61 14.03 -8.66
C LYS A 135 5.34 13.40 -7.49
N GLU A 136 6.35 14.08 -6.93
CA GLU A 136 7.02 13.64 -5.72
C GLU A 136 6.01 13.51 -4.58
N LEU A 137 5.21 14.55 -4.32
CA LEU A 137 4.21 14.56 -3.26
C LEU A 137 3.13 13.47 -3.44
N LYS A 138 2.72 13.20 -4.68
CA LYS A 138 1.77 12.13 -4.99
C LYS A 138 2.27 10.73 -4.58
N ASN A 139 3.59 10.53 -4.55
CA ASN A 139 4.22 9.24 -4.28
C ASN A 139 4.74 9.12 -2.84
N THR A 140 4.46 10.07 -1.95
CA THR A 140 4.88 10.04 -0.55
C THR A 140 3.68 9.83 0.36
N CYS A 141 3.86 9.06 1.43
CA CYS A 141 2.85 8.90 2.47
C CYS A 141 3.50 8.38 3.75
N ALA A 142 3.39 9.14 4.84
CA ALA A 142 3.98 8.75 6.13
C ALA A 142 3.45 7.40 6.66
N VAL A 143 2.17 7.09 6.40
CA VAL A 143 1.58 5.79 6.77
C VAL A 143 2.19 4.66 5.92
N CYS A 144 2.27 4.83 4.59
CA CYS A 144 2.89 3.84 3.71
C CYS A 144 4.35 3.59 4.09
N ASP A 145 5.13 4.64 4.35
CA ASP A 145 6.55 4.56 4.70
C ASP A 145 6.74 3.79 6.02
N LYS A 146 5.89 4.05 7.02
CA LYS A 146 5.90 3.33 8.30
C LYS A 146 5.49 1.86 8.13
N MET A 147 4.49 1.59 7.29
CA MET A 147 4.02 0.23 7.00
C MET A 147 5.07 -0.59 6.26
N GLY A 148 5.66 -0.06 5.18
CA GLY A 148 6.61 -0.80 4.33
C GLY A 148 7.79 -1.34 5.13
N ASN A 149 8.41 -0.51 5.97
CA ASN A 149 9.51 -0.91 6.85
C ASN A 149 9.14 -2.02 7.84
N ASN A 150 7.88 -2.11 8.25
CA ASN A 150 7.40 -3.14 9.16
C ASN A 150 6.98 -4.40 8.41
N MET A 151 6.39 -4.25 7.22
CA MET A 151 6.02 -5.36 6.35
C MET A 151 7.25 -6.14 5.91
N ASP A 152 8.33 -5.48 5.47
CA ASP A 152 9.57 -6.16 5.08
C ASP A 152 10.10 -7.08 6.20
N LYS A 153 10.20 -6.54 7.41
CA LYS A 153 10.62 -7.34 8.59
C LYS A 153 9.65 -8.47 8.90
N LEU A 154 8.36 -8.27 8.65
CA LEU A 154 7.35 -9.29 8.89
C LEU A 154 7.47 -10.44 7.89
N ILE A 155 7.76 -10.14 6.62
CA ILE A 155 8.08 -11.14 5.61
C ILE A 155 9.36 -11.89 5.97
N ASP A 156 10.42 -11.19 6.35
CA ASP A 156 11.70 -11.80 6.76
C ASP A 156 11.48 -12.78 7.94
N ASN A 157 10.73 -12.35 8.96
CA ASN A 157 10.41 -13.21 10.11
C ASN A 157 9.49 -14.38 9.72
N THR A 158 8.58 -14.21 8.77
CA THR A 158 7.73 -15.30 8.26
C THR A 158 8.59 -16.39 7.61
N LEU A 159 9.55 -15.99 6.77
CA LEU A 159 10.49 -16.92 6.13
C LEU A 159 11.43 -17.58 7.14
N PHE A 160 11.89 -16.83 8.14
CA PHE A 160 12.67 -17.37 9.25
C PHE A 160 11.89 -18.46 10.00
N LEU A 161 10.65 -18.18 10.40
CA LEU A 161 9.78 -19.14 11.10
C LEU A 161 9.52 -20.37 10.22
N TYR A 162 9.22 -20.19 8.94
CA TYR A 162 9.03 -21.29 7.98
C TYR A 162 10.25 -22.23 7.95
N LYS A 163 11.47 -21.68 7.97
CA LYS A 163 12.71 -22.48 7.91
C LYS A 163 13.08 -23.12 9.24
N LYS A 164 12.80 -22.46 10.37
CA LYS A 164 13.33 -22.83 11.68
C LYS A 164 12.34 -23.59 12.56
N GLU A 165 11.05 -23.42 12.35
CA GLU A 165 10.00 -23.96 13.20
C GLU A 165 9.10 -24.94 12.42
N PRO A 166 9.27 -26.27 12.62
CA PRO A 166 8.48 -27.27 11.90
C PRO A 166 6.96 -27.13 12.09
N GLU A 167 6.53 -26.76 13.29
CA GLU A 167 5.10 -26.51 13.57
C GLU A 167 4.57 -25.30 12.79
N PHE A 168 5.36 -24.23 12.67
CA PHE A 168 4.98 -23.09 11.85
C PHE A 168 4.97 -23.46 10.37
N LYS A 169 5.96 -24.21 9.87
CA LYS A 169 5.96 -24.74 8.49
C LYS A 169 4.68 -25.53 8.20
N LYS A 170 4.24 -26.36 9.15
CA LYS A 170 2.97 -27.10 9.03
C LYS A 170 1.76 -26.17 8.98
N LYS A 171 1.70 -25.11 9.80
CA LYS A 171 0.64 -24.09 9.73
C LYS A 171 0.64 -23.37 8.37
N PHE A 172 1.82 -22.98 7.91
CA PHE A 172 2.02 -22.31 6.63
C PHE A 172 1.44 -23.13 5.47
N LEU A 173 1.81 -24.42 5.40
CA LEU A 173 1.36 -25.33 4.33
C LEU A 173 -0.11 -25.74 4.43
N ASN A 174 -0.75 -25.56 5.59
CA ASN A 174 -2.17 -25.83 5.80
C ASN A 174 -3.05 -24.57 5.68
N SER A 175 -2.45 -23.40 5.44
CA SER A 175 -3.18 -22.15 5.24
C SER A 175 -3.94 -22.16 3.89
N LYS A 176 -4.63 -21.05 3.57
CA LYS A 176 -5.26 -20.84 2.26
C LYS A 176 -4.32 -20.16 1.25
N GLY A 177 -3.02 -20.14 1.52
CA GLY A 177 -2.01 -19.45 0.72
C GLY A 177 -2.00 -17.95 0.96
N PHE A 178 -1.62 -17.18 -0.06
CA PHE A 178 -1.37 -15.75 0.02
C PHE A 178 -2.10 -14.98 -1.08
N CYS A 179 -2.26 -13.67 -0.92
CA CYS A 179 -2.68 -12.85 -2.06
C CYS A 179 -1.49 -12.64 -3.01
N LEU A 180 -1.74 -12.28 -4.27
CA LEU A 180 -0.67 -12.15 -5.27
C LEU A 180 0.42 -11.14 -4.86
N LYS A 181 0.03 -10.05 -4.21
CA LYS A 181 0.95 -9.06 -3.62
C LYS A 181 1.90 -9.68 -2.60
N HIS A 182 1.39 -10.48 -1.67
CA HIS A 182 2.22 -11.10 -0.63
C HIS A 182 2.97 -12.33 -1.12
N LEU A 183 2.46 -13.02 -2.15
CA LEU A 183 3.18 -14.06 -2.86
C LEU A 183 4.45 -13.51 -3.51
N GLU A 184 4.35 -12.38 -4.21
CA GLU A 184 5.49 -11.66 -4.79
C GLU A 184 6.53 -11.33 -3.72
N ALA A 185 6.12 -10.65 -2.65
CA ALA A 185 7.03 -10.26 -1.55
C ALA A 185 7.74 -11.47 -0.91
N LEU A 186 7.04 -12.59 -0.70
CA LEU A 186 7.62 -13.82 -0.16
C LEU A 186 8.69 -14.40 -1.11
N LEU A 187 8.45 -14.39 -2.42
CA LEU A 187 9.38 -14.91 -3.41
C LEU A 187 10.63 -14.03 -3.55
N GLU A 188 10.47 -12.71 -3.55
CA GLU A 188 11.59 -11.77 -3.57
C GLU A 188 12.48 -11.96 -2.35
N LYS A 189 11.89 -11.97 -1.15
CA LYS A 189 12.64 -12.18 0.09
C LYS A 189 13.26 -13.57 0.20
N ALA A 190 12.57 -14.62 -0.24
CA ALA A 190 13.15 -15.96 -0.27
C ALA A 190 14.37 -16.05 -1.21
N ARG A 191 14.36 -15.30 -2.33
CA ARG A 191 15.50 -15.22 -3.24
C ARG A 191 16.72 -14.56 -2.59
N GLU A 192 16.51 -13.59 -1.72
CA GLU A 192 17.58 -12.90 -0.98
C GLU A 192 18.11 -13.75 0.19
N GLU A 193 17.21 -14.39 0.95
CA GLU A 193 17.52 -15.02 2.24
C GLU A 193 17.89 -16.50 2.17
N PHE A 194 17.36 -17.24 1.19
CA PHE A 194 17.56 -18.69 1.11
C PHE A 194 18.68 -19.08 0.15
N SER A 195 19.38 -20.19 0.45
CA SER A 195 20.31 -20.84 -0.49
C SER A 195 19.54 -21.43 -1.68
N PRO A 196 20.17 -21.65 -2.87
CA PRO A 196 19.47 -22.20 -4.04
C PRO A 196 18.68 -23.50 -3.79
N ALA A 197 19.20 -24.42 -2.97
CA ALA A 197 18.48 -25.65 -2.62
C ALA A 197 17.21 -25.37 -1.79
N ALA A 198 17.34 -24.51 -0.77
CA ALA A 198 16.20 -24.08 0.06
C ALA A 198 15.19 -23.22 -0.70
N GLN A 199 15.63 -22.42 -1.69
CA GLN A 199 14.74 -21.71 -2.61
C GLN A 199 13.90 -22.70 -3.41
N ALA A 200 14.53 -23.73 -3.98
CA ALA A 200 13.81 -24.76 -4.73
C ALA A 200 12.76 -25.48 -3.86
N GLU A 201 13.13 -25.89 -2.64
CA GLU A 201 12.19 -26.50 -1.68
C GLU A 201 11.03 -25.54 -1.37
N PHE A 202 11.33 -24.29 -1.02
CA PHE A 202 10.32 -23.29 -0.69
C PHE A 202 9.36 -23.02 -1.85
N VAL A 203 9.88 -22.87 -3.07
CA VAL A 203 9.05 -22.60 -4.26
C VAL A 203 8.15 -23.79 -4.56
N VAL A 204 8.65 -25.03 -4.48
CA VAL A 204 7.82 -26.23 -4.67
C VAL A 204 6.69 -26.29 -3.64
N ASP A 205 7.02 -26.12 -2.37
CA ASP A 205 6.05 -26.12 -1.27
C ASP A 205 5.00 -25.00 -1.43
N LEU A 206 5.46 -23.77 -1.67
CA LEU A 206 4.62 -22.59 -1.81
C LEU A 206 3.69 -22.69 -3.02
N PHE A 207 4.19 -23.06 -4.20
CA PHE A 207 3.35 -23.15 -5.40
C PHE A 207 2.40 -24.34 -5.38
N THR A 208 2.77 -25.44 -4.71
CA THR A 208 1.84 -26.56 -4.51
C THR A 208 0.61 -26.11 -3.71
N LEU A 209 0.83 -25.33 -2.65
CA LEU A 209 -0.24 -24.69 -1.89
C LEU A 209 -0.98 -23.65 -2.74
N GLU A 210 -0.26 -22.70 -3.33
CA GLU A 210 -0.85 -21.51 -3.96
C GLU A 210 -1.70 -21.85 -5.18
N LEU A 211 -1.24 -22.76 -6.05
CA LEU A 211 -2.01 -23.16 -7.24
C LEU A 211 -3.29 -23.92 -6.87
N LYS A 212 -3.24 -24.75 -5.82
CA LYS A 212 -4.42 -25.43 -5.29
C LYS A 212 -5.46 -24.41 -4.80
N GLU A 213 -5.04 -23.44 -4.00
CA GLU A 213 -5.95 -22.47 -3.38
C GLU A 213 -6.47 -21.43 -4.38
N LEU A 214 -5.64 -21.01 -5.35
CA LEU A 214 -6.08 -20.19 -6.49
C LEU A 214 -7.14 -20.92 -7.33
N SER A 215 -6.94 -22.21 -7.59
CA SER A 215 -7.93 -23.02 -8.31
C SER A 215 -9.25 -23.11 -7.54
N ARG A 216 -9.20 -23.34 -6.23
CA ARG A 216 -10.39 -23.33 -5.36
C ARG A 216 -11.16 -22.00 -5.47
N VAL A 217 -10.48 -20.87 -5.32
CA VAL A 217 -11.12 -19.54 -5.39
C VAL A 217 -11.70 -19.27 -6.79
N GLN A 218 -10.99 -19.69 -7.84
CA GLN A 218 -11.48 -19.59 -9.21
C GLN A 218 -12.75 -20.43 -9.44
N GLU A 219 -12.78 -21.66 -8.92
CA GLU A 219 -13.94 -22.56 -9.00
C GLU A 219 -15.14 -21.96 -8.26
N ASP A 220 -14.93 -21.38 -7.07
CA ASP A 220 -15.97 -20.69 -6.31
C ASP A 220 -16.57 -19.50 -7.09
N VAL A 221 -15.73 -18.67 -7.73
CA VAL A 221 -16.19 -17.58 -8.59
C VAL A 221 -16.91 -18.10 -9.83
N ASN A 222 -16.39 -19.16 -10.46
CA ASN A 222 -17.06 -19.80 -11.60
C ASN A 222 -18.45 -20.31 -11.19
N TYR A 223 -18.57 -20.94 -10.03
CA TYR A 223 -19.84 -21.40 -9.51
C TYR A 223 -20.79 -20.24 -9.22
N PHE A 224 -20.29 -19.15 -8.62
CA PHE A 224 -21.06 -17.92 -8.43
C PHE A 224 -21.66 -17.42 -9.75
N THR A 225 -20.88 -17.38 -10.84
CA THR A 225 -21.42 -16.94 -12.14
C THR A 225 -22.51 -17.87 -12.68
N LYS A 226 -22.37 -19.18 -12.49
CA LYS A 226 -23.37 -20.19 -12.90
C LYS A 226 -24.70 -20.05 -12.16
N MET A 227 -24.69 -19.53 -10.92
CA MET A 227 -25.92 -19.32 -10.14
C MET A 227 -26.88 -18.27 -10.75
N PHE A 228 -26.39 -17.46 -11.71
CA PHE A 228 -27.22 -16.51 -12.45
C PHE A 228 -27.79 -17.09 -13.77
N ASP A 229 -27.42 -18.33 -14.12
CA ASP A 229 -28.06 -19.05 -15.22
C ASP A 229 -29.43 -19.58 -14.75
N TYR A 230 -30.49 -19.31 -15.53
CA TYR A 230 -31.84 -19.76 -15.25
C TYR A 230 -31.94 -21.29 -15.08
N ARG A 231 -31.03 -22.05 -15.70
CA ARG A 231 -30.95 -23.51 -15.58
C ARG A 231 -30.57 -23.99 -14.17
N ASN A 232 -29.92 -23.13 -13.39
CA ASN A 232 -29.49 -23.42 -12.03
C ASN A 232 -30.42 -22.79 -10.97
N ALA A 233 -31.62 -22.38 -11.38
CA ALA A 233 -32.62 -21.83 -10.47
C ALA A 233 -32.92 -22.82 -9.32
N GLY A 234 -32.69 -22.37 -8.09
CA GLY A 234 -32.91 -23.17 -6.88
C GLY A 234 -31.75 -24.10 -6.48
N ALA A 235 -30.62 -24.08 -7.20
CA ALA A 235 -29.43 -24.82 -6.78
C ALA A 235 -28.81 -24.24 -5.49
N ASP A 236 -28.10 -25.08 -4.74
CA ASP A 236 -27.35 -24.66 -3.54
C ASP A 236 -26.14 -23.82 -3.94
N TRP A 237 -25.92 -22.70 -3.26
CA TRP A 237 -24.82 -21.78 -3.50
C TRP A 237 -23.47 -22.30 -2.99
N LYS A 238 -23.45 -23.33 -2.13
CA LYS A 238 -22.21 -23.84 -1.51
C LYS A 238 -21.39 -22.69 -0.91
N ASN A 239 -20.09 -22.64 -1.19
CA ASN A 239 -19.17 -21.60 -0.73
C ASN A 239 -19.08 -20.38 -1.67
N SER A 240 -19.97 -20.26 -2.67
CA SER A 240 -19.79 -19.24 -3.70
C SER A 240 -20.36 -17.86 -3.34
N ARG A 241 -21.14 -17.73 -2.25
CA ARG A 241 -21.84 -16.48 -1.91
C ARG A 241 -20.90 -15.29 -1.68
N ASP A 242 -19.75 -15.54 -1.07
CA ASP A 242 -18.69 -14.56 -0.81
C ASP A 242 -17.48 -14.72 -1.75
N ALA A 243 -17.63 -15.50 -2.84
CA ALA A 243 -16.52 -15.80 -3.75
C ALA A 243 -15.93 -14.55 -4.41
N VAL A 244 -16.76 -13.54 -4.70
CA VAL A 244 -16.32 -12.29 -5.33
C VAL A 244 -15.41 -11.47 -4.40
N PRO A 245 -15.82 -11.10 -3.17
CA PRO A 245 -14.90 -10.38 -2.27
C PRO A 245 -13.65 -11.21 -1.93
N ARG A 246 -13.78 -12.54 -1.72
CA ARG A 246 -12.60 -13.40 -1.47
C ARG A 246 -11.62 -13.42 -2.64
N SER A 247 -12.11 -13.49 -3.87
CA SER A 247 -11.23 -13.50 -5.06
C SER A 247 -10.55 -12.16 -5.29
N ILE A 248 -11.24 -11.04 -5.03
CA ILE A 248 -10.62 -9.71 -5.04
C ILE A 248 -9.51 -9.65 -3.99
N GLU A 249 -9.75 -10.11 -2.76
CA GLU A 249 -8.73 -10.13 -1.70
C GLU A 249 -7.54 -11.04 -2.04
N LYS A 250 -7.79 -12.17 -2.70
CA LYS A 250 -6.75 -13.09 -3.18
C LYS A 250 -5.90 -12.46 -4.30
N ILE A 251 -6.47 -11.61 -5.15
CA ILE A 251 -5.75 -10.97 -6.25
C ILE A 251 -5.04 -9.69 -5.79
N ALA A 252 -5.74 -8.81 -5.09
CA ALA A 252 -5.30 -7.46 -4.79
C ALA A 252 -4.77 -7.26 -3.37
N GLY A 253 -5.03 -8.21 -2.45
CA GLY A 253 -4.76 -8.05 -1.02
C GLY A 253 -5.96 -7.51 -0.23
N ALA A 254 -5.77 -7.22 1.06
CA ALA A 254 -6.86 -6.76 1.92
C ALA A 254 -7.47 -5.44 1.42
N MET A 255 -8.80 -5.42 1.27
CA MET A 255 -9.53 -4.23 0.80
C MET A 255 -10.72 -3.84 1.71
N GLY A 256 -10.88 -4.49 2.86
CA GLY A 256 -11.98 -4.18 3.80
C GLY A 256 -13.38 -4.39 3.20
N LEU A 257 -13.52 -5.36 2.29
CA LEU A 257 -14.77 -5.63 1.62
C LEU A 257 -15.77 -6.28 2.58
N LYS A 258 -17.04 -5.87 2.49
CA LYS A 258 -18.12 -6.54 3.23
C LYS A 258 -18.36 -7.92 2.61
N ARG A 259 -18.34 -8.95 3.46
CA ARG A 259 -18.71 -10.32 3.11
C ARG A 259 -20.18 -10.58 3.46
#